data_AF-A0A938SZ77-F1
#
_entry.id   AF-A0A938SZ77-F1
#
_cell.length_a   1.000
_cell.length_b   1.000
_cell.length_c   1.000
_cell.angle_alpha   90.00
_cell.angle_beta   90.00
_cell.angle_gamma   90.00
#
_symmetry.space_group_name_H-M   'P 1'
#
loop_
_entity.id
_entity.type
_entity.pdbx_description
1 polymer ?
#
loop_
_entity_poly.entity_id
_entity_poly.type
_entity_poly.pdbx_seq_one_letter_code
_entity_poly.pdbx_strand_id
1 'polypeptide(L)'
;MKQVVTCMVVPQTGAAFTIAILCCQEYLSPPESTASLRGSPLLGGNGRRFTSPRKYIILTNIRTARLEDCLRKLLDRYIFIELIPPFLVSLAALCFVMLTKELLRLVELLVSKGVGFFAVLDVFLHLLPSFLVLTLPIAGIIASITAFSRLSYDRELVAMRAAGLSLFRLSRPVLFFSCLVFGLTLALSQWGQPWTSVSLKKLALSLLRDQITLALDKGVFNEPVPKMIMYVPDREDGTAAHGIFISDGRNPDDTRIIVANNYFLLNEPGNN
;
A
#
# COMPACT_ATOMS: atom_id res chain seq x y z
N MET A 1 42.47 27.73 6.86
CA MET A 1 41.16 28.17 6.32
C MET A 1 40.06 27.71 7.27
N LYS A 2 39.60 28.61 8.15
CA LYS A 2 38.45 28.36 9.03
C LYS A 2 37.20 28.73 8.23
N GLN A 3 36.33 27.77 7.94
CA GLN A 3 35.00 28.08 7.42
C GLN A 3 34.12 28.49 8.60
N VAL A 4 33.69 29.75 8.53
CA VAL A 4 32.65 30.35 9.35
C VAL A 4 31.36 29.58 9.03
N VAL A 5 30.85 28.85 10.02
CA VAL A 5 29.50 28.29 10.00
C VAL A 5 28.57 29.47 10.20
N THR A 6 28.19 30.13 9.10
CA THR A 6 27.14 31.14 9.10
C THR A 6 25.82 30.42 9.39
N CYS A 7 25.30 30.59 10.61
CA CYS A 7 23.95 30.22 10.97
C CYS A 7 22.96 30.98 10.08
N MET A 8 22.51 30.34 9.00
CA MET A 8 21.36 30.79 8.24
C MET A 8 20.12 30.37 9.04
N VAL A 9 19.60 31.30 9.84
CA VAL A 9 18.32 31.15 10.53
C VAL A 9 17.24 31.11 9.45
N VAL A 10 16.76 29.91 9.12
CA VAL A 10 15.57 29.70 8.31
C VAL A 10 14.36 29.76 9.27
N PRO A 11 13.48 30.76 9.15
CA PRO A 11 12.24 30.77 9.91
C PRO A 11 11.23 29.90 9.16
N GLN A 12 10.65 28.88 9.81
CA GLN A 12 9.24 28.44 9.76
C GLN A 12 9.05 26.96 10.16
N THR A 13 8.20 26.78 11.17
CA THR A 13 7.21 25.70 11.41
C THR A 13 7.47 24.27 10.90
N GLY A 14 8.37 23.54 11.55
CA GLY A 14 8.39 22.07 11.48
C GLY A 14 8.87 21.48 12.81
N ALA A 15 8.04 20.64 13.45
CA ALA A 15 8.37 19.96 14.72
C ALA A 15 9.68 19.14 14.65
N ALA A 16 10.13 18.81 13.45
CA ALA A 16 11.36 18.06 13.19
C ALA A 16 12.65 18.88 13.40
N PHE A 17 12.65 20.19 13.14
CA PHE A 17 13.81 21.04 13.38
C PHE A 17 14.04 21.25 14.89
N THR A 18 12.96 21.27 15.67
CA THR A 18 13.00 21.36 17.13
C THR A 18 13.70 20.15 17.76
N ILE A 19 13.51 18.93 17.24
CA ILE A 19 14.18 17.72 17.75
C ILE A 19 15.68 17.73 17.38
N ALA A 20 16.03 18.18 16.17
CA ALA A 20 17.43 18.31 15.76
C ALA A 20 18.16 19.41 16.55
N ILE A 21 17.50 20.54 16.85
CA ILE A 21 18.03 21.60 17.71
C ILE A 21 18.14 21.11 19.15
N LEU A 22 17.13 20.47 19.74
CA LEU A 22 17.21 19.93 21.11
C LEU A 22 18.35 18.93 21.27
N CYS A 23 18.51 18.02 20.31
CA CYS A 23 19.59 17.04 20.35
C CYS A 23 20.98 17.68 20.18
N CYS A 24 21.07 18.79 19.45
CA CYS A 24 22.30 19.56 19.30
C CYS A 24 22.55 20.49 20.52
N GLN A 25 21.51 21.06 21.13
CA GLN A 25 21.58 21.97 22.27
C GLN A 25 21.93 21.22 23.57
N GLU A 26 21.41 20.02 23.75
CA GLU A 26 21.80 19.11 24.85
C GLU A 26 23.28 18.71 24.77
N TYR A 27 23.84 18.61 23.55
CA TYR A 27 25.23 18.19 23.33
C TYR A 27 26.25 19.34 23.29
N LEU A 28 25.80 20.56 23.01
CA LEU A 28 26.64 21.78 22.95
C LEU A 28 26.73 22.50 24.30
N SER A 29 25.95 22.09 25.31
CA SER A 29 26.13 22.55 26.70
C SER A 29 27.50 22.08 27.21
N PRO A 30 28.48 22.97 27.43
CA PRO A 30 29.73 22.58 28.05
C PRO A 30 29.41 22.07 29.47
N PRO A 31 30.15 21.08 30.01
CA PRO A 31 30.00 20.75 31.41
C PRO A 31 30.31 22.01 32.23
N GLU A 32 29.38 22.43 33.09
CA GLU A 32 29.65 23.38 34.17
C GLU A 32 30.72 22.78 35.07
N SER A 33 31.98 23.02 34.73
CA SER A 33 33.07 22.93 35.67
C SER A 33 33.02 24.19 36.52
N THR A 34 32.30 24.10 37.64
CA THR A 34 32.43 24.95 38.82
C THR A 34 33.85 24.86 39.38
N ALA A 35 34.83 25.41 38.66
CA ALA A 35 36.15 25.68 39.19
C ALA A 35 36.21 27.16 39.56
N SER A 36 35.79 27.42 40.79
CA SER A 36 36.00 28.66 41.54
C SER A 36 37.41 29.22 41.30
N LEU A 37 37.53 30.25 40.46
CA LEU A 37 38.70 31.12 40.42
C LEU A 37 38.52 32.21 41.48
N ARG A 38 38.79 31.83 42.73
CA ARG A 38 39.02 32.76 43.84
C ARG A 38 40.36 32.41 44.48
N GLY A 39 41.37 33.27 44.31
CA GLY A 39 42.62 33.23 45.09
C GLY A 39 43.89 32.87 44.31
N SER A 40 44.78 33.87 44.20
CA SER A 40 46.21 33.89 43.86
C SER A 40 47.08 32.96 44.75
N PRO A 41 48.42 32.71 44.53
CA PRO A 41 49.42 33.61 43.94
C PRO A 41 50.48 32.98 43.02
N LEU A 42 51.32 33.86 42.46
CA LEU A 42 52.54 33.52 41.76
C LEU A 42 53.52 32.86 42.74
N LEU A 43 54.16 31.76 42.34
CA LEU A 43 55.53 31.40 42.73
C LEU A 43 56.02 30.16 41.95
N GLY A 44 57.14 30.35 41.25
CA GLY A 44 58.31 29.50 41.38
C GLY A 44 58.22 28.03 40.97
N GLY A 45 58.88 27.73 39.85
CA GLY A 45 59.84 26.62 39.88
C GLY A 45 59.40 25.30 39.27
N ASN A 46 60.24 24.88 38.33
CA ASN A 46 60.52 23.51 37.94
C ASN A 46 59.68 22.95 36.78
N GLY A 47 60.32 22.96 35.61
CA GLY A 47 59.82 22.35 34.40
C GLY A 47 59.57 20.86 34.59
N ARG A 48 58.30 20.48 34.49
CA ARG A 48 57.95 19.14 34.02
C ARG A 48 57.13 19.28 32.75
N ARG A 49 57.75 18.80 31.68
CA ARG A 49 57.17 18.56 30.35
C ARG A 49 55.77 17.97 30.47
N PHE A 50 54.77 18.75 30.08
CA PHE A 50 53.49 18.20 29.66
C PHE A 50 53.54 17.92 28.16
N THR A 51 54.31 16.90 27.78
CA THR A 51 54.38 16.42 26.39
C THR A 51 53.32 15.35 26.18
N SER A 52 52.14 15.74 25.69
CA SER A 52 51.35 14.88 24.78
C SER A 52 50.18 15.65 24.13
N PRO A 53 50.40 16.30 22.98
CA PRO A 53 49.29 16.79 22.14
C PRO A 53 48.52 15.65 21.43
N ARG A 54 49.04 14.41 21.41
CA ARG A 54 48.42 13.28 20.69
C ARG A 54 47.12 12.79 21.34
N LYS A 55 46.97 12.86 22.66
CA LYS A 55 45.79 12.32 23.36
C LYS A 55 44.51 13.14 23.07
N TYR A 56 44.64 14.46 22.96
CA TYR A 56 43.53 15.36 22.65
C TYR A 56 43.06 15.26 21.19
N ILE A 57 43.99 15.04 20.25
CA ILE A 57 43.68 14.89 18.82
C ILE A 57 42.89 13.60 18.55
N ILE A 58 43.19 12.50 19.25
CA ILE A 58 42.49 11.22 19.08
C ILE A 58 41.07 11.29 19.67
N LEU A 59 40.89 11.89 20.85
CA LEU A 59 39.57 12.04 21.48
C LEU A 59 38.63 13.00 20.72
N THR A 60 39.18 14.03 20.05
CA THR A 60 38.37 14.88 19.15
C THR A 60 37.93 14.12 17.90
N ASN A 61 38.81 13.32 17.28
CA ASN A 61 38.51 12.56 16.06
C ASN A 61 37.45 11.44 16.30
N ILE A 62 37.52 10.71 17.42
CA ILE A 62 36.53 9.67 17.75
C ILE A 62 35.15 10.28 18.05
N ARG A 63 35.11 11.47 18.65
CA ARG A 63 33.85 12.18 18.99
C ARG A 63 33.18 12.76 17.75
N THR A 64 33.97 13.29 16.79
CA THR A 64 33.44 13.78 15.50
C THR A 64 32.88 12.65 14.64
N ALA A 65 33.56 11.49 14.56
CA ALA A 65 33.07 10.35 13.79
C ALA A 65 31.72 9.80 14.30
N ARG A 66 31.57 9.68 15.63
CA ARG A 66 30.32 9.19 16.25
C ARG A 66 29.15 10.17 16.11
N LEU A 67 29.41 11.48 16.17
CA LEU A 67 28.40 12.53 15.95
C LEU A 67 27.87 12.51 14.53
N GLU A 68 28.75 12.36 13.54
CA GLU A 68 28.32 12.25 12.16
C GLU A 68 27.43 11.02 11.94
N ASP A 69 27.76 9.86 12.49
CA ASP A 69 26.94 8.66 12.33
C ASP A 69 25.54 8.77 12.94
N CYS A 70 25.42 9.44 14.08
CA CYS A 70 24.11 9.70 14.69
C CYS A 70 23.29 10.66 13.83
N LEU A 71 23.89 11.76 13.39
CA LEU A 71 23.23 12.77 12.55
C LEU A 71 22.80 12.18 11.20
N ARG A 72 23.62 11.29 10.64
CA ARG A 72 23.30 10.51 9.43
C ARG A 72 22.05 9.66 9.62
N LYS A 73 21.97 8.90 10.71
CA LYS A 73 20.80 8.06 11.03
C LYS A 73 19.55 8.90 11.31
N LEU A 74 19.72 10.05 11.96
CA LEU A 74 18.62 10.97 12.24
C LEU A 74 18.04 11.53 10.93
N LEU A 75 18.90 11.92 9.98
CA LEU A 75 18.49 12.42 8.68
C LEU A 75 17.79 11.35 7.84
N ASP A 76 18.35 10.14 7.79
CA ASP A 76 17.74 9.02 7.06
C ASP A 76 16.35 8.68 7.63
N ARG A 77 16.21 8.68 8.96
CA ARG A 77 14.93 8.49 9.66
C ARG A 77 13.95 9.64 9.38
N TYR A 78 14.44 10.88 9.34
CA TYR A 78 13.61 12.05 9.06
C TYR A 78 13.00 11.96 7.66
N ILE A 79 13.81 11.71 6.64
CA ILE A 79 13.34 11.55 5.26
C ILE A 79 12.35 10.38 5.18
N PHE A 80 12.66 9.25 5.81
CA PHE A 80 11.75 8.09 5.81
C PHE A 80 10.37 8.42 6.43
N ILE A 81 10.34 9.11 7.57
CA ILE A 81 9.10 9.52 8.23
C ILE A 81 8.31 10.51 7.36
N GLU A 82 9.01 11.39 6.63
CA GLU A 82 8.38 12.36 5.74
C GLU A 82 7.74 11.73 4.50
N LEU A 83 8.18 10.53 4.06
CA LEU A 83 7.53 9.78 2.98
C LEU A 83 6.20 9.12 3.39
N ILE A 84 6.01 8.78 4.67
CA ILE A 84 4.85 8.00 5.14
C ILE A 84 3.51 8.76 4.98
N PRO A 85 3.37 10.03 5.42
CA PRO A 85 2.12 10.76 5.27
C PRO A 85 1.63 10.90 3.82
N PRO A 86 2.45 11.38 2.85
CA PRO A 86 1.97 11.52 1.48
C PRO A 86 1.73 10.15 0.82
N PHE A 87 2.41 9.08 1.26
CA PHE A 87 2.10 7.72 0.84
C PHE A 87 0.73 7.24 1.31
N LEU A 88 0.41 7.39 2.60
CA LEU A 88 -0.90 6.97 3.12
C LEU A 88 -2.04 7.78 2.53
N VAL A 89 -1.87 9.09 2.37
CA VAL A 89 -2.88 9.97 1.77
C VAL A 89 -3.11 9.62 0.30
N SER A 90 -2.04 9.44 -0.49
CA SER A 90 -2.16 9.07 -1.90
C SER A 90 -2.74 7.66 -2.08
N LEU A 91 -2.33 6.70 -1.24
CA LEU A 91 -2.87 5.33 -1.26
C LEU A 91 -4.37 5.33 -0.92
N ALA A 92 -4.78 6.05 0.13
CA ALA A 92 -6.19 6.16 0.52
C ALA A 92 -7.02 6.84 -0.58
N ALA A 93 -6.51 7.93 -1.18
CA ALA A 93 -7.18 8.62 -2.27
C ALA A 93 -7.34 7.73 -3.51
N LEU A 94 -6.28 7.03 -3.93
CA LEU A 94 -6.32 6.12 -5.08
C LEU A 94 -7.24 4.93 -4.83
N CYS A 95 -7.20 4.35 -3.63
CA CYS A 95 -8.08 3.27 -3.22
C CYS A 95 -9.55 3.74 -3.25
N PHE A 96 -9.84 4.91 -2.67
CA PHE A 96 -11.18 5.49 -2.67
C PHE A 96 -11.75 5.67 -4.09
N VAL A 97 -10.95 6.24 -5.01
CA VAL A 97 -11.37 6.41 -6.41
C VAL A 97 -11.67 5.08 -7.09
N MET A 98 -10.84 4.05 -6.87
CA MET A 98 -11.08 2.71 -7.41
C MET A 98 -12.34 2.06 -6.81
N LEU A 99 -12.55 2.21 -5.50
CA LEU A 99 -13.73 1.69 -4.81
C LEU A 99 -15.02 2.32 -5.31
N THR A 100 -15.05 3.63 -5.56
CA THR A 100 -16.25 4.31 -6.10
C THR A 100 -16.69 3.71 -7.44
N LYS A 101 -15.73 3.38 -8.32
CA LYS A 101 -16.04 2.76 -9.62
C LYS A 101 -16.71 1.40 -9.45
N GLU A 102 -16.20 0.56 -8.55
CA GLU A 102 -16.73 -0.79 -8.36
C GLU A 102 -18.01 -0.79 -7.51
N LEU A 103 -18.18 0.19 -6.61
CA LEU A 103 -19.39 0.35 -5.81
C LEU A 103 -20.65 0.47 -6.69
N LEU A 104 -20.58 1.24 -7.78
CA LEU A 104 -21.70 1.36 -8.73
C LEU A 104 -22.10 0.00 -9.31
N ARG A 105 -21.11 -0.81 -9.68
CA ARG A 105 -21.32 -2.15 -10.24
C ARG A 105 -21.87 -3.13 -9.20
N LEU A 106 -21.40 -3.03 -7.96
CA LEU A 106 -21.86 -3.83 -6.83
C LEU A 106 -23.34 -3.51 -6.48
N VAL A 107 -23.73 -2.23 -6.52
CA VAL A 107 -25.12 -1.80 -6.31
C VAL A 107 -26.01 -2.31 -7.44
N GLU A 108 -25.55 -2.24 -8.69
CA GLU A 108 -26.31 -2.78 -9.82
C GLU A 108 -26.54 -4.29 -9.66
N LEU A 109 -25.54 -5.06 -9.23
CA LEU A 109 -25.68 -6.49 -8.93
C LEU A 109 -26.67 -6.75 -7.79
N LEU A 110 -26.67 -5.91 -6.74
CA LEU A 110 -27.59 -6.02 -5.61
C LEU A 110 -29.05 -5.77 -6.05
N VAL A 111 -29.29 -4.72 -6.83
CA VAL A 111 -30.64 -4.27 -7.23
C VAL A 111 -31.20 -5.08 -8.40
N SER A 112 -30.41 -5.36 -9.43
CA SER A 112 -30.88 -6.03 -10.65
C SER A 112 -30.95 -7.55 -10.52
N LYS A 113 -30.07 -8.16 -9.73
CA LYS A 113 -29.99 -9.62 -9.57
C LYS A 113 -30.41 -10.12 -8.20
N GLY A 114 -30.85 -9.23 -7.30
CA GLY A 114 -31.34 -9.61 -5.97
C GLY A 114 -30.29 -10.32 -5.09
N VAL A 115 -29.00 -10.11 -5.35
CA VAL A 115 -27.91 -10.76 -4.61
C VAL A 115 -27.95 -10.31 -3.15
N GLY A 116 -27.80 -11.22 -2.19
CA GLY A 116 -27.80 -10.87 -0.76
C GLY A 116 -26.66 -9.91 -0.38
N PHE A 117 -26.91 -8.99 0.56
CA PHE A 117 -25.93 -7.99 1.02
C PHE A 117 -24.59 -8.60 1.46
N PHE A 118 -24.63 -9.75 2.15
CA PHE A 118 -23.43 -10.45 2.60
C PHE A 118 -22.55 -10.93 1.43
N ALA A 119 -23.15 -11.43 0.35
CA ALA A 119 -22.39 -11.85 -0.83
C ALA A 119 -21.72 -10.65 -1.54
N VAL A 120 -22.38 -9.48 -1.55
CA VAL A 120 -21.78 -8.24 -2.08
C VAL A 120 -20.59 -7.80 -1.23
N LEU A 121 -20.71 -7.90 0.10
CA LEU A 121 -19.62 -7.60 1.02
C LEU A 121 -18.42 -8.53 0.80
N ASP A 122 -18.65 -9.83 0.58
CA ASP A 122 -17.59 -10.79 0.27
C ASP A 122 -16.88 -10.46 -1.04
N VAL A 123 -17.63 -10.09 -2.09
CA VAL A 123 -17.05 -9.63 -3.37
C VAL A 123 -16.18 -8.39 -3.13
N PHE A 124 -16.67 -7.42 -2.35
CA PHE A 124 -15.94 -6.21 -2.02
C PHE A 124 -14.62 -6.50 -1.28
N LEU A 125 -14.63 -7.39 -0.28
CA LEU A 125 -13.42 -7.82 0.42
C LEU A 125 -12.42 -8.52 -0.51
N HIS A 126 -12.90 -9.30 -1.47
CA HIS A 126 -12.03 -9.95 -2.46
C HIS A 126 -11.43 -8.98 -3.48
N LEU A 127 -12.09 -7.86 -3.79
CA LEU A 127 -11.58 -6.85 -4.72
C LEU A 127 -10.46 -5.99 -4.14
N LEU A 128 -10.47 -5.79 -2.81
CA LEU A 128 -9.57 -4.89 -2.09
C LEU A 128 -8.07 -5.23 -2.28
N PRO A 129 -7.63 -6.50 -2.18
CA PRO A 129 -6.24 -6.89 -2.49
C PRO A 129 -5.81 -6.54 -3.92
N SER A 130 -6.70 -6.72 -4.90
CA SER A 130 -6.40 -6.42 -6.31
C SER A 130 -6.17 -4.92 -6.52
N PHE A 131 -6.93 -4.06 -5.84
CA PHE A 131 -6.73 -2.61 -5.91
C PHE A 131 -5.42 -2.20 -5.23
N LEU A 132 -5.06 -2.80 -4.10
CA LEU A 132 -3.79 -2.52 -3.42
C LEU A 132 -2.58 -2.83 -4.30
N VAL A 133 -2.57 -3.96 -5.03
CA VAL A 133 -1.47 -4.31 -5.96
C VAL A 133 -1.22 -3.20 -6.98
N LEU A 134 -2.27 -2.61 -7.55
CA LEU A 134 -2.15 -1.56 -8.56
C LEU A 134 -1.80 -0.20 -7.95
N THR A 135 -2.40 0.13 -6.81
CA THR A 135 -2.32 1.46 -6.20
C THR A 135 -1.05 1.69 -5.39
N LEU A 136 -0.47 0.65 -4.79
CA LEU A 136 0.78 0.74 -4.01
C LEU A 136 1.96 1.37 -4.78
N PRO A 137 2.34 0.91 -6.00
CA PRO A 137 3.46 1.50 -6.72
C PRO A 137 3.17 2.94 -7.17
N ILE A 138 1.92 3.23 -7.56
CA ILE A 138 1.50 4.58 -7.97
C ILE A 138 1.56 5.54 -6.77
N ALA A 139 1.03 5.12 -5.62
CA ALA A 139 1.11 5.87 -4.37
C ALA A 139 2.56 6.10 -3.94
N GLY A 140 3.44 5.10 -4.09
CA GLY A 140 4.87 5.24 -3.78
C GLY A 140 5.57 6.33 -4.59
N ILE A 141 5.24 6.44 -5.89
CA ILE A 141 5.78 7.50 -6.76
C ILE A 141 5.26 8.87 -6.29
N ILE A 142 3.94 9.00 -6.11
CA ILE A 142 3.32 10.26 -5.66
C ILE A 142 3.92 10.69 -4.32
N ALA A 143 4.04 9.76 -3.37
CA ALA A 143 4.64 10.01 -2.06
C ALA A 143 6.04 10.57 -2.16
N SER A 144 6.89 9.96 -2.99
CA SER A 144 8.27 10.42 -3.16
C SER A 144 8.33 11.83 -3.74
N ILE A 145 7.52 12.12 -4.77
CA ILE A 145 7.47 13.44 -5.40
C ILE A 145 6.97 14.49 -4.40
N THR A 146 5.88 14.21 -3.69
CA THR A 146 5.29 15.14 -2.71
C THR A 146 6.21 15.38 -1.53
N ALA A 147 6.87 14.34 -0.99
CA ALA A 147 7.83 14.49 0.11
C ALA A 147 9.02 15.36 -0.30
N PHE A 148 9.63 15.10 -1.46
CA PHE A 148 10.72 15.94 -1.96
C PHE A 148 10.27 17.35 -2.34
N SER A 149 9.04 17.50 -2.84
CA SER A 149 8.45 18.80 -3.13
C SER A 149 8.30 19.63 -1.86
N ARG A 150 7.82 19.02 -0.77
CA ARG A 150 7.67 19.70 0.53
C ARG A 150 9.02 20.07 1.14
N LEU A 151 9.99 19.16 1.16
CA LEU A 151 11.37 19.44 1.56
C LEU A 151 12.02 20.58 0.76
N SER A 152 11.70 20.69 -0.53
CA SER A 152 12.20 21.75 -1.38
C SER A 152 11.48 23.08 -1.12
N TYR A 153 10.18 23.05 -0.85
CA TYR A 153 9.37 24.23 -0.52
C TYR A 153 9.82 24.85 0.80
N ASP A 154 10.05 24.03 1.82
CA ASP A 154 10.50 24.44 3.16
C ASP A 154 12.01 24.77 3.20
N ARG A 155 12.70 24.76 2.04
CA ARG A 155 14.14 24.98 1.87
C ARG A 155 15.05 24.05 2.67
N GLU A 156 14.52 23.00 3.29
CA GLU A 156 15.29 21.99 4.02
C GLU A 156 16.24 21.23 3.10
N LEU A 157 15.78 20.88 1.89
CA LEU A 157 16.61 20.22 0.89
C LEU A 157 17.83 21.06 0.50
N VAL A 158 17.65 22.38 0.39
CA VAL A 158 18.72 23.33 0.04
C VAL A 158 19.70 23.48 1.20
N ALA A 159 19.20 23.57 2.44
CA ALA A 159 20.04 23.61 3.64
C ALA A 159 20.91 22.35 3.79
N MET A 160 20.35 21.17 3.53
CA MET A 160 21.09 19.91 3.54
C MET A 160 22.21 19.88 2.48
N ARG A 161 21.95 20.41 1.28
CA ARG A 161 22.99 20.52 0.24
C ARG A 161 24.07 21.55 0.59
N ALA A 162 23.69 22.67 1.18
CA ALA A 162 24.64 23.68 1.65
C ALA A 162 25.58 23.13 2.75
N ALA A 163 25.09 22.18 3.55
CA ALA A 163 25.88 21.44 4.53
C ALA A 163 26.81 20.38 3.91
N GLY A 164 26.88 20.27 2.57
CA GLY A 164 27.78 19.35 1.87
C GLY A 164 27.24 17.92 1.73
N LEU A 165 25.95 17.67 1.98
CA LEU A 165 25.36 16.35 1.79
C LEU A 165 25.10 16.08 0.30
N SER A 166 25.65 14.96 -0.20
CA SER A 166 25.43 14.49 -1.57
C SER A 166 23.97 14.07 -1.83
N LEU A 167 23.43 14.34 -3.02
CA LEU A 167 22.09 13.85 -3.41
C LEU A 167 21.94 12.34 -3.32
N PHE A 168 22.97 11.59 -3.73
CA PHE A 168 22.97 10.12 -3.70
C PHE A 168 22.77 9.55 -2.29
N ARG A 169 23.04 10.35 -1.25
CA ARG A 169 22.77 9.96 0.12
C ARG A 169 21.29 10.12 0.46
N LEU A 170 20.70 11.24 0.06
CA LEU A 170 19.28 11.55 0.29
C LEU A 170 18.36 10.53 -0.39
N SER A 171 18.81 9.88 -1.47
CA SER A 171 18.04 8.83 -2.15
C SER A 171 18.09 7.45 -1.47
N ARG A 172 19.03 7.18 -0.54
CA ARG A 172 19.08 5.90 0.19
C ARG A 172 17.82 5.57 0.99
N PRO A 173 17.28 6.47 1.84
CA PRO A 173 16.04 6.18 2.58
C PRO A 173 14.84 5.99 1.63
N VAL A 174 14.82 6.68 0.49
CA VAL A 174 13.78 6.52 -0.53
C VAL A 174 13.90 5.17 -1.22
N LEU A 175 15.11 4.71 -1.55
CA LEU A 175 15.34 3.36 -2.10
C LEU A 175 14.92 2.27 -1.13
N PHE A 176 15.21 2.43 0.17
CA PHE A 176 14.75 1.50 1.20
C PHE A 176 13.22 1.46 1.26
N PHE A 177 12.57 2.62 1.22
CA PHE A 177 11.11 2.72 1.15
C PHE A 177 10.54 2.06 -0.12
N SER A 178 11.11 2.32 -1.30
CA SER A 178 10.69 1.69 -2.55
C SER A 178 10.86 0.17 -2.52
N CYS A 179 11.91 -0.33 -1.86
CA CYS A 179 12.11 -1.77 -1.66
C CYS A 179 11.03 -2.39 -0.77
N LEU A 180 10.61 -1.70 0.30
CA LEU A 180 9.48 -2.13 1.14
C LEU A 180 8.17 -2.16 0.35
N VAL A 181 7.86 -1.10 -0.40
CA VAL A 181 6.66 -1.03 -1.25
C VAL A 181 6.70 -2.12 -2.33
N PHE A 182 7.85 -2.36 -2.94
CA PHE A 182 8.06 -3.44 -3.91
C PHE A 182 7.81 -4.81 -3.29
N GLY A 183 8.39 -5.10 -2.11
CA GLY A 183 8.19 -6.36 -1.41
C GLY A 183 6.72 -6.59 -1.03
N LEU A 184 6.04 -5.56 -0.54
CA LEU A 184 4.60 -5.61 -0.25
C LEU A 184 3.78 -5.88 -1.50
N THR A 185 4.05 -5.15 -2.59
CA THR A 185 3.35 -5.32 -3.88
C THR A 185 3.58 -6.71 -4.46
N LEU A 186 4.81 -7.23 -4.38
CA LEU A 186 5.15 -8.56 -4.86
C LEU A 186 4.43 -9.65 -4.05
N ALA A 187 4.37 -9.52 -2.73
CA ALA A 187 3.62 -10.43 -1.87
C ALA A 187 2.11 -10.44 -2.21
N LEU A 188 1.51 -9.25 -2.34
CA LEU A 188 0.10 -9.11 -2.75
C LEU A 188 -0.15 -9.64 -4.17
N SER A 189 0.80 -9.48 -5.10
CA SER A 189 0.66 -9.97 -6.46
C SER A 189 0.77 -11.50 -6.54
N GLN A 190 1.71 -12.10 -5.83
CA GLN A 190 1.89 -13.56 -5.81
C GLN A 190 0.76 -14.30 -5.10
N TRP A 191 0.30 -13.81 -3.94
CA TRP A 191 -0.74 -14.51 -3.17
C TRP A 191 -2.13 -13.89 -3.33
N GLY A 192 -2.25 -12.57 -3.33
CA GLY A 192 -3.53 -11.87 -3.36
C GLY A 192 -4.21 -11.94 -4.73
N GLN A 193 -3.47 -11.80 -5.82
CA GLN A 193 -4.05 -11.81 -7.17
C GLN A 193 -4.66 -13.16 -7.61
N PRO A 194 -3.99 -14.32 -7.42
CA PRO A 194 -4.61 -15.60 -7.78
C PRO A 194 -5.81 -15.91 -6.90
N TRP A 195 -5.75 -15.61 -5.59
CA TRP A 195 -6.87 -15.82 -4.67
C TRP A 195 -8.11 -15.00 -5.10
N THR A 196 -7.92 -13.71 -5.37
CA THR A 196 -8.99 -12.83 -5.85
C THR A 196 -9.58 -13.32 -7.16
N SER A 197 -8.73 -13.71 -8.12
CA SER A 197 -9.16 -14.12 -9.46
C SER A 197 -9.97 -15.42 -9.44
N VAL A 198 -9.59 -16.37 -8.59
CA VAL A 198 -10.31 -17.64 -8.45
C VAL A 198 -11.66 -17.43 -7.76
N SER A 199 -11.70 -16.66 -6.66
CA SER A 199 -12.95 -16.38 -5.94
C SER A 199 -13.94 -15.59 -6.79
N LEU A 200 -13.49 -14.55 -7.52
CA LEU A 200 -14.37 -13.78 -8.41
C LEU A 200 -14.95 -14.63 -9.54
N LYS A 201 -14.16 -15.55 -10.12
CA LYS A 201 -14.66 -16.49 -11.13
C LYS A 201 -15.70 -17.46 -10.55
N LYS A 202 -15.45 -18.00 -9.36
CA LYS A 202 -16.38 -18.90 -8.67
C LYS A 202 -17.70 -18.18 -8.36
N LEU A 203 -17.64 -16.97 -7.83
CA LEU A 203 -18.81 -16.14 -7.54
C LEU A 203 -19.57 -15.76 -8.82
N ALA A 204 -18.87 -15.43 -9.91
CA ALA A 204 -19.52 -15.18 -11.19
C ALA A 204 -20.25 -16.44 -11.69
N LEU A 205 -19.61 -17.61 -11.61
CA LEU A 205 -20.21 -18.88 -12.03
C LEU A 205 -21.41 -19.29 -11.17
N SER A 206 -21.38 -19.07 -9.86
CA SER A 206 -22.52 -19.37 -8.99
C SER A 206 -23.70 -18.46 -9.30
N LEU A 207 -23.47 -17.15 -9.52
CA LEU A 207 -24.53 -16.22 -9.93
C LEU A 207 -25.12 -16.57 -11.30
N LEU A 208 -24.29 -17.02 -12.25
CA LEU A 208 -24.78 -17.52 -13.54
C LEU A 208 -25.62 -18.79 -13.36
N ARG A 209 -25.20 -19.72 -12.49
CA ARG A 209 -25.93 -20.97 -12.22
C ARG A 209 -27.25 -20.71 -11.51
N ASP A 210 -27.28 -19.84 -10.51
CA ASP A 210 -28.52 -19.46 -9.81
C ASP A 210 -29.51 -18.82 -10.78
N GLN A 211 -29.04 -17.92 -11.65
CA GLN A 211 -29.90 -17.33 -12.70
C GLN A 211 -30.38 -18.37 -13.71
N ILE A 212 -29.58 -19.36 -14.09
CA ILE A 212 -30.03 -20.45 -14.98
C ILE A 212 -31.06 -21.34 -14.26
N THR A 213 -30.88 -21.57 -12.97
CA THR A 213 -31.79 -22.40 -12.17
C THR A 213 -33.12 -21.68 -11.91
N LEU A 214 -33.09 -20.36 -11.71
CA LEU A 214 -34.26 -19.49 -11.57
C LEU A 214 -34.95 -19.20 -12.91
N ALA A 215 -34.20 -19.13 -14.02
CA ALA A 215 -34.77 -18.92 -15.35
C ALA A 215 -35.43 -20.20 -15.90
N LEU A 216 -35.04 -21.39 -15.43
CA LEU A 216 -35.79 -22.63 -15.67
C LEU A 216 -37.07 -22.66 -14.82
N ASP A 217 -37.92 -21.64 -14.95
CA ASP A 217 -39.25 -21.62 -14.35
C ASP A 217 -40.06 -22.76 -14.98
N LYS A 218 -40.46 -23.70 -14.13
CA LYS A 218 -41.14 -24.94 -14.53
C LYS A 218 -42.46 -24.58 -15.23
N GLY A 219 -42.72 -25.19 -16.39
CA GLY A 219 -43.94 -24.96 -17.16
C GLY A 219 -43.94 -23.75 -18.11
N VAL A 220 -42.82 -23.03 -18.27
CA VAL A 220 -42.67 -21.93 -19.25
C VAL A 220 -41.56 -22.26 -20.25
N PHE A 221 -41.76 -21.90 -21.53
CA PHE A 221 -40.71 -21.99 -22.55
C PHE A 221 -39.64 -20.94 -22.26
N ASN A 222 -38.43 -21.37 -21.93
CA ASN A 222 -37.34 -20.47 -21.57
C ASN A 222 -36.18 -20.55 -22.59
N GLU A 223 -35.47 -19.44 -22.79
CA GLU A 223 -34.32 -19.35 -23.71
C GLU A 223 -32.99 -19.17 -22.95
N PRO A 224 -32.42 -20.23 -22.35
CA PRO A 224 -31.18 -20.13 -21.58
C PRO A 224 -29.95 -19.74 -22.42
N VAL A 225 -30.01 -19.88 -23.74
CA VAL A 225 -29.00 -19.42 -24.70
C VAL A 225 -29.75 -18.81 -25.90
N PRO A 226 -29.27 -17.71 -26.52
CA PRO A 226 -29.94 -17.12 -27.69
C PRO A 226 -30.16 -18.18 -28.79
N LYS A 227 -31.40 -18.32 -29.25
CA LYS A 227 -31.87 -19.33 -30.23
C LYS A 227 -31.91 -20.79 -29.74
N MET A 228 -31.99 -21.04 -28.44
CA MET A 228 -32.26 -22.36 -27.89
C MET A 228 -33.39 -22.28 -26.88
N ILE A 229 -34.55 -22.85 -27.23
CA ILE A 229 -35.74 -22.88 -26.37
C ILE A 229 -35.77 -24.20 -25.61
N MET A 230 -35.94 -24.14 -24.29
CA MET A 230 -36.05 -25.31 -23.42
C MET A 230 -37.35 -25.22 -22.62
N TYR A 231 -38.14 -26.30 -22.65
CA TYR A 231 -39.34 -26.46 -21.86
C TYR A 231 -39.20 -27.70 -20.97
N VAL A 232 -39.41 -27.48 -19.68
CA VAL A 232 -39.34 -28.48 -18.64
C VAL A 232 -40.71 -28.51 -17.94
N PRO A 233 -41.48 -29.60 -18.05
CA PRO A 233 -42.79 -29.72 -17.41
C PRO A 233 -42.64 -29.83 -15.89
N ASP A 234 -43.68 -29.37 -15.20
CA ASP A 234 -43.72 -29.32 -13.74
C ASP A 234 -43.62 -30.72 -13.12
N ARG A 235 -42.98 -30.78 -11.97
CA ARG A 235 -42.75 -32.01 -11.21
C ARG A 235 -43.59 -31.92 -9.94
N GLU A 236 -44.73 -32.60 -9.92
CA GLU A 236 -45.40 -32.93 -8.66
C GLU A 236 -44.61 -34.05 -7.96
N ASP A 237 -44.30 -33.83 -6.67
CA ASP A 237 -43.47 -34.71 -5.86
C ASP A 237 -44.04 -36.13 -5.80
N GLY A 238 -43.47 -37.05 -6.58
CA GLY A 238 -43.76 -38.49 -6.49
C GLY A 238 -43.81 -39.26 -7.81
N THR A 239 -43.88 -38.60 -8.96
CA THR A 239 -43.97 -39.28 -10.28
C THR A 239 -42.94 -38.78 -11.28
N ALA A 240 -42.57 -39.65 -12.23
CA ALA A 240 -41.57 -39.37 -13.26
C ALA A 240 -42.01 -38.15 -14.09
N ALA A 241 -41.15 -37.13 -14.17
CA ALA A 241 -41.41 -35.95 -14.97
C ALA A 241 -41.38 -36.34 -16.46
N HIS A 242 -42.54 -36.24 -17.12
CA HIS A 242 -42.70 -36.73 -18.49
C HIS A 242 -42.54 -35.59 -19.51
N GLY A 243 -41.51 -35.67 -20.35
CA GLY A 243 -41.40 -34.87 -21.58
C GLY A 243 -40.55 -33.60 -21.48
N ILE A 244 -39.24 -33.68 -21.73
CA ILE A 244 -38.43 -32.48 -22.01
C ILE A 244 -38.57 -32.10 -23.48
N PHE A 245 -38.69 -30.80 -23.77
CA PHE A 245 -38.69 -30.26 -25.14
C PHE A 245 -37.57 -29.25 -25.28
N ILE A 246 -36.63 -29.51 -26.18
CA ILE A 246 -35.51 -28.63 -26.50
C ILE A 246 -35.55 -28.33 -27.99
N SER A 247 -35.63 -27.05 -28.35
CA SER A 247 -35.50 -26.57 -29.73
C SER A 247 -34.19 -25.81 -29.83
N ASP A 248 -33.22 -26.37 -30.56
CA ASP A 248 -31.93 -25.75 -30.85
C ASP A 248 -31.95 -25.16 -32.26
N GLY A 249 -32.05 -23.83 -32.34
CA GLY A 249 -32.03 -23.04 -33.57
C GLY A 249 -30.76 -22.23 -33.73
N ARG A 250 -29.66 -22.58 -33.05
CA ARG A 250 -28.38 -21.83 -33.12
C ARG A 250 -27.78 -21.80 -34.52
N ASN A 251 -28.00 -22.85 -35.32
CA ASN A 251 -27.65 -22.89 -36.74
C ASN A 251 -28.93 -22.75 -37.59
N PRO A 252 -29.11 -21.68 -38.38
CA PRO A 252 -30.33 -21.46 -39.16
C PRO A 252 -30.60 -22.53 -40.22
N ASP A 253 -29.56 -23.27 -40.66
CA ASP A 253 -29.69 -24.36 -41.64
C ASP A 253 -29.97 -25.74 -41.01
N ASP A 254 -29.87 -25.89 -39.68
CA ASP A 254 -30.07 -27.17 -38.97
C ASP A 254 -30.77 -26.93 -37.62
N THR A 255 -32.07 -26.62 -37.68
CA THR A 255 -32.91 -26.53 -36.47
C THR A 255 -33.20 -27.93 -35.95
N ARG A 256 -32.74 -28.26 -34.74
CA ARG A 256 -32.95 -29.57 -34.13
C ARG A 256 -33.95 -29.49 -33.00
N ILE A 257 -34.96 -30.35 -33.07
CA ILE A 257 -35.96 -30.49 -32.02
C ILE A 257 -35.71 -31.83 -31.32
N ILE A 258 -35.42 -31.78 -30.02
CA ILE A 258 -35.16 -32.93 -29.18
C ILE A 258 -36.31 -33.04 -28.18
N VAL A 259 -37.05 -34.15 -28.25
CA VAL A 259 -38.15 -34.47 -27.34
C VAL A 259 -37.82 -35.79 -26.65
N ALA A 260 -37.88 -35.82 -25.33
CA ALA A 260 -37.65 -37.07 -24.59
C ALA A 260 -38.65 -37.24 -23.45
N ASN A 261 -39.25 -38.44 -23.36
CA ASN A 261 -40.23 -38.76 -22.33
C ASN A 261 -39.65 -38.81 -20.93
N ASN A 262 -38.37 -39.16 -20.79
CA ASN A 262 -37.66 -39.21 -19.52
C ASN A 262 -36.38 -38.39 -19.64
N TYR A 263 -36.13 -37.53 -18.67
CA TYR A 263 -34.88 -36.79 -18.55
C TYR A 263 -34.41 -36.84 -17.09
N PHE A 264 -33.10 -36.93 -16.89
CA PHE A 264 -32.47 -36.81 -15.59
C PHE A 264 -31.61 -35.55 -15.61
N LEU A 265 -31.90 -34.59 -14.72
CA LEU A 265 -31.02 -33.45 -14.50
C LEU A 265 -29.86 -33.92 -13.61
N LEU A 266 -28.71 -34.18 -14.21
CA LEU A 266 -27.46 -34.36 -13.49
C LEU A 266 -26.98 -32.99 -13.01
N ASN A 267 -27.61 -32.49 -11.95
CA ASN A 267 -27.06 -31.37 -11.20
C ASN A 267 -25.98 -31.97 -10.30
N GLU A 268 -24.75 -32.13 -10.79
CA GLU A 268 -23.63 -32.45 -9.91
C GLU A 268 -23.52 -31.32 -8.88
N PRO A 269 -23.84 -31.56 -7.60
CA PRO A 269 -23.51 -30.61 -6.57
C PRO A 269 -21.99 -30.62 -6.50
N GLY A 270 -21.37 -29.47 -6.82
CA GLY A 270 -19.94 -29.32 -6.63
C GLY A 270 -19.62 -29.63 -5.18
N ASN A 271 -18.91 -30.74 -4.96
CA ASN A 271 -18.38 -31.13 -3.67
C ASN A 271 -17.61 -29.94 -3.08
N ASN A 272 -18.12 -29.39 -1.98
CA ASN A 272 -17.42 -28.41 -1.14
C ASN A 272 -16.09 -28.98 -0.64
#